data_AF-A0A0R3R5Q7-F1
#
_entry.id   AF-A0A0R3R5Q7-F1
#
_cell.length_a   1.000
_cell.length_b   1.000
_cell.length_c   1.000
_cell.angle_alpha   90.00
_cell.angle_beta   90.00
_cell.angle_gamma   90.00
#
_symmetry.space_group_name_H-M   'P 1'
#
loop_
_entity.id
_entity.type
_entity.pdbx_description
1 polymer ?
#
loop_
_entity_poly.entity_id
_entity_poly.type
_entity_poly.pdbx_seq_one_letter_code
_entity_poly.pdbx_strand_id
1 'polypeptide(L)'
;LFQVRVEEIPEDEVTVRPGEHLLPVGHFDKDPTRMFGIPFFIKVTNGETLESVSERIRKKLDVTVKEFEKYKFAIIVNNRVSKYLDKDNVVNLNELSHTHITGYASAPWLGLDHMNKSRGTRGSHTTEKAIVIHN
;
A
#
# COMPACT_ATOMS: atom_id res chain seq x y z
N LEU A 1 9.40 16.83 -11.36
CA LEU A 1 8.18 17.58 -10.96
C LEU A 1 7.61 16.88 -9.75
N PHE A 2 7.41 17.60 -8.65
CA PHE A 2 6.75 17.05 -7.45
C PHE A 2 5.23 17.08 -7.65
N GLN A 3 4.53 16.04 -7.20
CA GLN A 3 3.08 16.01 -7.17
C GLN A 3 2.61 16.33 -5.75
N VAL A 4 1.68 17.26 -5.61
CA VAL A 4 1.09 17.64 -4.32
C VAL A 4 -0.39 17.24 -4.35
N ARG A 5 -0.88 16.69 -3.23
CA ARG A 5 -2.31 16.41 -3.01
C ARG A 5 -2.76 17.16 -1.77
N VAL A 6 -3.94 17.77 -1.85
CA VAL A 6 -4.65 18.34 -0.71
C VAL A 6 -5.88 17.48 -0.48
N GLU A 7 -6.07 17.01 0.76
CA GLU A 7 -7.22 16.21 1.17
C GLU A 7 -7.73 16.71 2.53
N GLU A 8 -9.04 16.57 2.76
CA GLU A 8 -9.63 16.78 4.07
C GLU A 8 -9.17 15.67 5.01
N ILE A 9 -8.79 16.03 6.25
CA ILE A 9 -8.37 15.04 7.25
C ILE A 9 -9.60 14.28 7.72
N PRO A 10 -9.66 12.94 7.56
CA PRO A 10 -10.76 12.13 8.07
C PRO A 10 -10.94 12.31 9.58
N GLU A 11 -12.17 12.28 10.08
CA GLU A 11 -12.46 12.48 11.51
C GLU A 11 -11.67 11.53 12.43
N ASP A 12 -11.46 10.29 11.98
CA ASP A 12 -10.69 9.28 12.70
C ASP A 12 -9.17 9.55 12.72
N GLU A 13 -8.67 10.47 11.89
CA GLU A 13 -7.25 10.83 11.76
C GLU A 13 -6.92 12.20 12.41
N VAL A 14 -7.93 12.99 12.79
CA VAL A 14 -7.76 14.34 13.37
C VAL A 14 -6.93 14.33 14.65
N THR A 15 -7.19 13.35 15.52
CA THR A 15 -6.47 13.21 16.79
C THR A 15 -5.73 11.88 16.82
N VAL A 16 -4.40 11.96 16.92
CA VAL A 16 -3.51 10.82 17.15
C VAL A 16 -3.10 10.82 18.62
N ARG A 17 -3.55 9.81 19.36
CA ARG A 17 -3.31 9.69 20.81
C ARG A 17 -2.00 8.95 21.11
N PRO A 18 -1.48 9.00 22.35
CA PRO A 18 -0.38 8.14 22.76
C PRO A 18 -0.70 6.66 22.50
N GLY A 19 0.20 5.95 21.82
CA GLY A 19 -0.02 4.56 21.41
C GLY A 19 -0.76 4.38 20.07
N GLU A 20 -1.12 5.47 19.40
CA GLU A 20 -1.62 5.49 18.02
C GLU A 20 -0.55 6.04 17.06
N HIS A 21 -0.64 5.67 15.79
CA HIS A 21 0.25 6.16 14.74
C HIS A 21 -0.50 6.27 13.40
N LEU A 22 -0.19 7.30 12.61
CA LEU A 22 -0.65 7.41 11.22
C LEU A 22 0.39 6.75 10.32
N LEU A 23 0.09 5.53 9.89
CA LEU A 23 0.96 4.73 9.04
C LEU A 23 0.72 5.08 7.56
N PRO A 24 1.74 5.50 6.79
CA PRO A 24 1.60 5.66 5.36
C PRO A 24 1.33 4.30 4.69
N VAL A 25 0.42 4.29 3.73
CA VAL A 25 0.03 3.13 2.94
C VAL A 25 0.21 3.43 1.46
N GLY A 26 0.80 2.48 0.71
CA GLY A 26 1.02 2.61 -0.72
C GLY A 26 0.80 1.31 -1.48
N HIS A 27 0.54 1.41 -2.78
CA HIS A 27 0.30 0.24 -3.64
C HIS A 27 1.52 -0.07 -4.50
N PHE A 28 1.83 -1.34 -4.67
CA PHE A 28 2.86 -1.83 -5.59
C PHE A 28 2.47 -3.20 -6.16
N ASP A 29 3.15 -3.62 -7.23
CA ASP A 29 2.94 -4.94 -7.88
C ASP A 29 4.30 -5.61 -8.00
N LYS A 30 4.59 -6.54 -7.08
CA LYS A 30 5.85 -7.30 -6.93
C LYS A 30 7.10 -6.47 -6.61
N ASP A 31 7.21 -5.25 -7.14
CA ASP A 31 8.37 -4.36 -6.99
C ASP A 31 7.96 -3.06 -6.27
N PRO A 32 8.36 -2.87 -4.99
CA PRO A 32 8.00 -1.68 -4.21
C PRO A 32 8.64 -0.38 -4.72
N THR A 33 9.59 -0.45 -5.66
CA THR A 33 10.11 0.75 -6.34
C THR A 33 9.15 1.27 -7.43
N ARG A 34 8.17 0.45 -7.83
CA ARG A 34 7.17 0.74 -8.87
C ARG A 34 5.79 0.87 -8.25
N MET A 35 5.62 1.92 -7.47
CA MET A 35 4.34 2.23 -6.85
C MET A 35 3.30 2.71 -7.87
N PHE A 36 2.02 2.52 -7.55
CA PHE A 36 0.90 3.05 -8.33
C PHE A 36 -0.26 3.44 -7.40
N GLY A 37 -1.35 3.92 -8.00
CA GLY A 37 -2.55 4.28 -7.24
C GLY A 37 -2.35 5.54 -6.41
N ILE A 38 -3.20 5.70 -5.41
CA ILE A 38 -3.27 6.89 -4.56
C ILE A 38 -2.81 6.44 -3.16
N PRO A 39 -1.63 6.87 -2.67
CA PRO A 39 -1.21 6.53 -1.30
C PRO A 39 -2.12 7.23 -0.29
N PHE A 40 -2.28 6.68 0.90
CA PHE A 40 -3.14 7.25 1.95
C PHE A 40 -2.56 6.92 3.33
N PHE A 41 -3.09 7.55 4.37
CA PHE A 41 -2.76 7.19 5.75
C PHE A 41 -3.80 6.26 6.34
N ILE A 42 -3.36 5.39 7.26
CA ILE A 42 -4.25 4.61 8.11
C ILE A 42 -3.82 4.77 9.56
N LYS A 43 -4.79 5.07 10.44
CA LYS A 43 -4.52 5.08 11.88
C LYS A 43 -4.44 3.65 12.40
N VAL A 44 -3.36 3.36 13.13
CA VAL A 44 -3.10 2.06 13.77
C VAL A 44 -2.79 2.26 15.25
N THR A 45 -3.14 1.27 16.05
CA THR A 45 -2.84 1.24 17.50
C THR A 45 -1.86 0.12 17.81
N ASN A 46 -0.97 0.31 18.78
CA ASN A 46 -0.07 -0.77 19.20
C ASN A 46 -0.84 -2.01 19.70
N GLY A 47 -0.48 -3.19 19.24
CA GLY A 47 -1.14 -4.47 19.56
C GLY A 47 -2.40 -4.77 18.75
N GLU A 48 -2.78 -3.88 17.82
CA GLU A 48 -3.93 -4.09 16.95
C GLU A 48 -3.70 -5.22 15.94
N THR A 49 -4.70 -6.07 15.69
CA THR A 49 -4.57 -7.15 14.70
C THR A 49 -4.55 -6.62 13.27
N LEU A 50 -3.77 -7.26 12.41
CA LEU A 50 -3.74 -6.90 10.98
C LEU A 50 -5.09 -7.15 10.33
N GLU A 51 -5.86 -8.15 10.77
CA GLU A 51 -7.23 -8.36 10.29
C GLU A 51 -8.09 -7.10 10.46
N SER A 52 -8.08 -6.48 11.65
CA SER A 52 -8.82 -5.23 11.92
C SER A 52 -8.35 -4.07 11.04
N VAL A 53 -7.03 -3.90 10.91
CA VAL A 53 -6.43 -2.87 10.04
C VAL A 53 -6.82 -3.11 8.58
N SER A 54 -6.78 -4.37 8.12
CA SER A 54 -7.06 -4.77 6.75
C SER A 54 -8.53 -4.49 6.38
N GLU A 55 -9.46 -4.70 7.31
CA GLU A 55 -10.88 -4.40 7.07
C GLU A 55 -11.13 -2.88 6.94
N ARG A 56 -10.42 -2.06 7.73
CA ARG A 56 -10.46 -0.59 7.53
C ARG A 56 -9.88 -0.18 6.19
N ILE A 57 -8.75 -0.76 5.79
CA ILE A 57 -8.15 -0.51 4.48
C ILE A 57 -9.11 -0.90 3.36
N ARG A 58 -9.74 -2.09 3.45
CA ARG A 58 -10.71 -2.57 2.46
C ARG A 58 -11.88 -1.60 2.28
N LYS A 59 -12.45 -1.13 3.40
CA LYS A 59 -13.54 -0.13 3.40
C LYS A 59 -13.07 1.20 2.81
N LYS A 60 -11.87 1.67 3.18
CA LYS A 60 -11.30 2.93 2.67
C LYS A 60 -11.03 2.88 1.16
N LEU A 61 -10.66 1.71 0.63
CA LEU A 61 -10.45 1.49 -0.81
C LEU A 61 -11.74 1.20 -1.59
N ASP A 62 -12.86 0.98 -0.91
CA ASP A 62 -14.15 0.57 -1.51
C ASP A 62 -14.03 -0.64 -2.45
N VAL A 63 -13.29 -1.67 -2.02
CA VAL A 63 -13.08 -2.90 -2.80
C VAL A 63 -13.86 -4.09 -2.23
N THR A 64 -14.31 -4.96 -3.13
CA THR A 64 -15.02 -6.20 -2.75
C THR A 64 -14.11 -7.15 -1.98
N VAL A 65 -14.68 -7.95 -1.08
CA VAL A 65 -13.93 -8.95 -0.29
C VAL A 65 -13.11 -9.89 -1.20
N LYS A 66 -13.73 -10.42 -2.27
CA LYS A 66 -13.09 -11.32 -3.23
C LYS A 66 -11.91 -10.68 -3.97
N GLU A 67 -11.97 -9.38 -4.23
CA GLU A 67 -10.84 -8.66 -4.80
C GLU A 67 -9.72 -8.47 -3.77
N PHE A 68 -10.10 -8.07 -2.56
CA PHE A 68 -9.17 -7.77 -1.48
C PHE A 68 -8.40 -8.99 -0.98
N GLU A 69 -8.98 -10.20 -1.08
CA GLU A 69 -8.28 -11.46 -0.80
C GLU A 69 -7.00 -11.68 -1.61
N LYS A 70 -6.84 -10.99 -2.74
CA LYS A 70 -5.64 -11.06 -3.58
C LYS A 70 -4.51 -10.15 -3.10
N TYR A 71 -4.79 -9.25 -2.16
CA TYR A 71 -3.83 -8.27 -1.66
C TYR A 71 -2.92 -8.95 -0.65
N LYS A 72 -1.63 -8.64 -0.71
CA LYS A 72 -0.68 -9.00 0.34
C LYS A 72 -0.19 -7.74 1.01
N PHE A 73 0.02 -7.84 2.32
CA PHE A 73 0.51 -6.73 3.13
C PHE A 73 1.99 -6.92 3.39
N ALA A 74 2.76 -5.85 3.26
CA ALA A 74 4.20 -5.87 3.51
C ALA A 74 4.64 -4.63 4.28
N ILE A 75 5.61 -4.79 5.18
CA ILE A 75 6.35 -3.64 5.71
C ILE A 75 7.48 -3.32 4.74
N ILE A 76 7.49 -2.09 4.25
CA ILE A 76 8.50 -1.58 3.34
C ILE A 76 9.42 -0.64 4.09
N VAL A 77 10.73 -0.88 3.96
CA VAL A 77 11.78 -0.01 4.54
C VAL A 77 12.81 0.23 3.44
N ASN A 78 13.20 1.49 3.22
CA ASN A 78 14.18 1.87 2.18
C ASN A 78 13.83 1.30 0.78
N ASN A 79 12.55 1.37 0.40
CA ASN A 79 12.02 0.82 -0.87
C ASN A 79 12.27 -0.67 -1.09
N ARG A 80 12.40 -1.46 -0.01
CA ARG A 80 12.51 -2.92 -0.05
C ARG A 80 11.49 -3.56 0.86
N VAL A 81 10.97 -4.71 0.46
CA VAL A 81 10.13 -5.54 1.32
C VAL A 81 10.98 -6.02 2.49
N SER A 82 10.67 -5.53 3.69
CA SER A 82 11.30 -6.02 4.92
C SER A 82 10.67 -7.33 5.37
N LYS A 83 9.34 -7.41 5.33
CA LYS A 83 8.58 -8.62 5.61
C LYS A 83 7.17 -8.55 5.03
N TYR A 84 6.61 -9.70 4.68
CA TYR A 84 5.18 -9.85 4.46
C TYR A 84 4.47 -10.08 5.80
N LEU A 85 3.20 -9.68 5.85
CA LEU A 85 2.35 -9.83 7.02
C LEU A 85 1.16 -10.74 6.69
N ASP A 86 0.82 -11.59 7.66
CA ASP A 86 -0.34 -12.44 7.72
C ASP A 86 -1.42 -11.84 8.64
N LYS A 87 -2.65 -12.32 8.53
CA LYS A 87 -3.80 -11.79 9.28
C LYS A 87 -3.62 -11.85 10.80
N ASP A 88 -2.87 -12.84 11.29
CA ASP A 88 -2.60 -13.07 12.70
C ASP A 88 -1.49 -12.16 13.26
N ASN A 89 -0.79 -11.40 12.41
CA ASN A 89 0.17 -10.43 12.88
C ASN A 89 -0.52 -9.28 13.62
N VAL A 90 0.20 -8.71 14.58
CA VAL A 90 -0.22 -7.51 15.31
C VAL A 90 0.68 -6.34 14.96
N VAL A 91 0.11 -5.14 14.98
CA VAL A 91 0.83 -3.88 14.83
C VAL A 91 1.77 -3.73 16.00
N ASN A 92 3.07 -3.65 15.70
CA ASN A 92 4.10 -3.30 16.67
C ASN A 92 4.66 -1.93 16.31
N LEU A 93 4.27 -0.90 17.04
CA LEU A 93 4.70 0.46 16.75
C LEU A 93 6.22 0.63 16.88
N ASN A 94 6.92 -0.20 17.66
CA ASN A 94 8.38 -0.15 17.76
C ASN A 94 9.09 -0.59 16.47
N GLU A 95 8.45 -1.45 15.68
CA GLU A 95 8.96 -1.82 14.35
C GLU A 95 8.74 -0.69 13.33
N LEU A 96 7.67 0.08 13.52
CA LEU A 96 7.28 1.21 12.67
C LEU A 96 8.00 2.50 13.07
N SER A 97 8.47 2.64 14.32
CA SER A 97 9.03 3.87 14.92
C SER A 97 10.42 4.27 14.43
N HIS A 98 11.07 3.45 13.59
CA HIS A 98 12.25 3.89 12.83
C HIS A 98 11.93 5.06 11.87
N THR A 99 10.65 5.40 11.71
CA THR A 99 10.09 6.61 11.08
C THR A 99 10.72 7.92 11.57
N HIS A 100 11.18 8.02 12.82
CA HIS A 100 11.58 9.29 13.41
C HIS A 100 13.09 9.57 13.45
N ILE A 101 13.94 8.57 13.16
CA ILE A 101 15.41 8.72 13.30
C ILE A 101 16.08 9.01 11.95
N THR A 102 15.46 8.57 10.86
CA THR A 102 15.95 8.75 9.50
C THR A 102 14.84 9.44 8.73
N GLY A 103 15.09 10.63 8.18
CA GLY A 103 14.05 11.51 7.63
C GLY A 103 13.03 10.81 6.71
N TYR A 104 11.90 11.47 6.44
CA TYR A 104 10.72 10.94 5.72
C TYR A 104 10.97 10.01 4.51
N ALA A 105 12.14 10.08 3.87
CA ALA A 105 12.56 9.20 2.77
C ALA A 105 12.85 7.73 3.16
N SER A 106 13.06 7.41 4.44
CA SER A 106 13.42 6.05 4.91
C SER A 106 12.48 5.49 5.99
N ALA A 107 11.44 6.24 6.32
CA ALA A 107 10.38 5.80 7.21
C ALA A 107 9.71 4.49 6.72
N PRO A 108 9.48 3.51 7.62
CA PRO A 108 8.68 2.34 7.28
C PRO A 108 7.26 2.73 6.83
N TRP A 109 6.72 2.03 5.84
CA TRP A 109 5.35 2.19 5.37
C TRP A 109 4.70 0.83 5.07
N LEU A 110 3.36 0.80 5.04
CA LEU A 110 2.58 -0.39 4.73
C LEU A 110 2.35 -0.51 3.22
N GLY A 111 2.96 -1.52 2.61
CA GLY A 111 2.77 -1.85 1.22
C GLY A 111 1.59 -2.77 0.98
N LEU A 112 0.78 -2.43 -0.02
CA LEU A 112 -0.28 -3.25 -0.60
C LEU A 112 0.23 -3.84 -1.91
N ASP A 113 0.68 -5.10 -1.88
CA ASP A 113 1.10 -5.82 -3.07
C ASP A 113 -0.11 -6.40 -3.79
N HIS A 114 -0.44 -5.82 -4.94
CA HIS A 114 -1.50 -6.33 -5.81
C HIS A 114 -1.32 -5.84 -7.25
N MET A 115 -2.01 -6.52 -8.17
CA MET A 115 -1.98 -6.16 -9.58
C MET A 115 -2.57 -4.75 -9.81
N ASN A 116 -1.85 -3.93 -10.58
CA ASN A 116 -2.34 -2.62 -10.99
C ASN A 116 -3.39 -2.75 -12.12
N LYS A 117 -4.67 -2.55 -11.77
CA LYS A 117 -5.78 -2.61 -12.73
C LYS A 117 -5.83 -1.44 -13.72
N SER A 118 -5.23 -0.29 -13.40
CA SER A 118 -5.16 0.85 -14.33
C SER A 118 -4.22 0.61 -15.52
N ARG A 119 -3.35 -0.41 -15.44
CA ARG A 119 -2.51 -0.82 -16.58
C ARG A 119 -3.31 -1.46 -17.72
N GLY A 120 -4.60 -1.75 -17.51
CA GLY A 120 -5.49 -2.34 -18.52
C GLY A 120 -6.05 -1.37 -19.56
N THR A 121 -5.79 -0.06 -19.47
CA THR A 121 -6.39 0.95 -20.38
C THR A 121 -5.38 1.64 -21.31
N ARG A 122 -4.19 1.06 -21.48
CA ARG A 122 -3.22 1.49 -22.51
C ARG A 122 -2.84 0.31 -23.41
N GLY A 123 -3.57 0.17 -24.51
CA GLY A 123 -3.39 -0.81 -25.59
C GLY A 123 -4.43 -1.92 -25.50
N SER A 124 -5.47 -1.98 -26.34
CA SER A 124 -5.29 -2.34 -27.75
C SER A 124 -3.93 -3.00 -27.96
N HIS A 125 -3.78 -4.25 -27.51
CA HIS A 125 -2.86 -5.13 -28.18
C HIS A 125 -3.38 -5.24 -29.62
N THR A 126 -2.87 -4.39 -30.52
CA THR A 126 -2.64 -4.86 -31.87
C THR A 126 -1.72 -6.04 -31.67
N THR A 127 -2.29 -7.25 -31.67
CA THR A 127 -1.54 -8.49 -31.69
C THR A 127 -0.53 -8.34 -32.81
N GLU A 128 0.73 -8.16 -32.47
CA GLU A 128 1.82 -8.23 -33.43
C GLU A 128 1.82 -9.69 -33.91
N LYS A 129 1.11 -9.94 -35.02
CA LYS A 129 1.15 -11.23 -35.69
C LYS A 129 2.39 -11.24 -36.55
N ALA A 130 3.19 -12.30 -36.43
CA ALA A 130 4.34 -12.52 -37.30
C ALA A 130 3.92 -12.46 -38.77
N ILE A 131 4.70 -11.75 -39.59
CA ILE A 131 4.54 -11.75 -41.05
C ILE A 131 5.22 -13.00 -41.59
N VAL A 132 4.46 -13.84 -42.28
CA VAL A 132 4.98 -15.01 -43.00
C VAL A 132 5.07 -14.66 -44.48
N ILE A 133 6.28 -14.71 -45.04
CA ILE A 133 6.51 -14.55 -46.48
C ILE A 133 6.41 -15.93 -47.13
N HIS A 134 5.56 -16.05 -48.15
CA HIS A 134 5.50 -17.22 -49.02
C HIS A 134 6.25 -16.91 -50.32
N ASN A 135 7.03 -17.86 -50.83
CA ASN A 135 7.68 -17.80 -52.15
C ASN A 135 6.69 -18.05 -53.29
#